data_AF-A0A2W0BZ30-F1
#
_entry.id   AF-A0A2W0BZ30-F1
#
_cell.length_a   1.000
_cell.length_b   1.000
_cell.length_c   1.000
_cell.angle_alpha   90.00
_cell.angle_beta   90.00
_cell.angle_gamma   90.00
#
_symmetry.space_group_name_H-M   'P 1'
#
loop_
_entity.id
_entity.type
_entity.pdbx_description
1 polymer ?
#
loop_
_entity_poly.entity_id
_entity_poly.type
_entity_poly.pdbx_seq_one_letter_code
_entity_poly.pdbx_strand_id
1 'polypeptide(L)'
;MRNPIVGFLLFFVAMSCFPLQSDTSTQNPTQEPQFGRERPKDPTEEKMERDREKALNKQRQTSLQKDTDRLVQLATELKEYVDKTNEHTLSLDVIKKADEIEKLARSVKGKMKGY
;
A
#
# COMPACT_ATOMS: atom_id res chain seq x y z
N MET A 1 42.90 7.99 -9.72
CA MET A 1 41.75 7.58 -8.89
C MET A 1 41.31 6.19 -9.33
N ARG A 2 41.57 5.16 -8.52
CA ARG A 2 40.98 3.81 -8.66
C ARG A 2 41.12 3.06 -7.32
N ASN A 3 40.05 2.36 -6.94
CA ASN A 3 39.84 1.48 -5.77
C ASN A 3 39.25 2.20 -4.54
N PRO A 4 38.50 1.55 -3.62
CA PRO A 4 38.32 0.11 -3.34
C PRO A 4 36.81 -0.29 -3.24
N ILE A 5 36.36 -1.54 -3.10
CA ILE A 5 36.14 -2.29 -1.85
C ILE A 5 35.56 -3.64 -2.31
N VAL A 6 36.43 -4.60 -2.61
CA VAL A 6 36.08 -6.02 -2.69
C VAL A 6 36.68 -6.63 -1.44
N GLY A 7 35.88 -6.73 -0.39
CA GLY A 7 36.37 -7.13 0.93
C GLY A 7 35.34 -6.95 2.02
N PHE A 8 34.17 -7.56 1.90
CA PHE A 8 33.33 -7.91 3.05
C PHE A 8 32.51 -9.16 2.72
N LEU A 9 33.24 -10.18 2.26
CA LEU A 9 32.80 -11.56 2.23
C LEU A 9 32.67 -12.01 3.70
N LEU A 10 31.46 -12.42 4.08
CA LEU A 10 31.20 -13.43 5.11
C LEU A 10 31.96 -13.27 6.45
N PHE A 11 31.41 -12.49 7.39
CA PHE A 11 31.58 -12.75 8.83
C PHE A 11 30.52 -11.98 9.61
N PHE A 12 29.47 -12.66 10.07
CA PHE A 12 28.74 -12.43 11.34
C PHE A 12 27.51 -13.35 11.40
N VAL A 13 27.77 -14.66 11.35
CA VAL A 13 26.91 -15.67 11.98
C VAL A 13 27.74 -16.26 13.09
N ALA A 14 27.43 -15.88 14.33
CA ALA A 14 27.50 -16.68 15.56
C ALA A 14 27.49 -15.76 16.78
N MET A 15 26.86 -16.25 17.85
CA MET A 15 27.17 -15.94 19.25
C MET A 15 26.29 -14.90 19.96
N SER A 16 25.14 -15.37 20.44
CA SER A 16 24.79 -15.25 21.87
C SER A 16 23.61 -16.17 22.21
N CYS A 17 23.95 -17.46 22.38
CA CYS A 17 23.14 -18.36 23.18
C CYS A 17 23.64 -18.22 24.63
N PHE A 18 22.79 -17.72 25.53
CA PHE A 18 22.99 -17.81 26.98
C PHE A 18 21.66 -18.24 27.62
N PRO A 19 21.55 -19.49 28.08
CA PRO A 19 20.52 -19.90 29.02
C PRO A 19 21.05 -19.79 30.45
N LEU A 20 20.26 -19.18 31.35
CA LEU A 20 20.39 -19.43 32.79
C LEU A 20 19.03 -19.32 33.48
N GLN A 21 18.46 -20.50 33.81
CA GLN A 21 17.43 -20.71 34.83
C GLN A 21 17.90 -20.15 36.20
N SER A 22 17.04 -19.68 37.10
CA SER A 22 16.14 -20.54 37.88
C SER A 22 15.17 -19.75 38.80
N ASP A 23 13.95 -20.27 38.87
CA ASP A 23 13.00 -20.45 40.00
C ASP A 23 12.78 -19.35 41.06
N THR A 24 11.52 -18.92 41.21
CA THR A 24 10.67 -19.41 42.33
C THR A 24 9.19 -19.05 42.15
N SER A 25 8.38 -20.06 42.47
CA SER A 25 6.92 -20.15 42.54
C SER A 25 6.24 -19.14 43.49
N THR A 26 5.09 -18.61 43.08
CA THR A 26 3.93 -18.42 43.98
C THR A 26 2.64 -18.60 43.17
N GLN A 27 1.95 -19.71 43.43
CA GLN A 27 0.57 -19.94 43.01
C GLN A 27 -0.36 -18.97 43.74
N ASN A 28 -1.30 -18.37 43.03
CA ASN A 28 -2.59 -17.94 43.58
C ASN A 28 -3.66 -18.19 42.50
N PRO A 29 -4.75 -18.92 42.78
CA PRO A 29 -5.68 -19.35 41.74
C PRO A 29 -6.74 -18.29 41.44
N THR A 30 -7.29 -18.38 40.23
CA THR A 30 -8.65 -17.95 39.85
C THR A 30 -8.79 -16.55 39.21
N GLN A 31 -8.62 -16.52 37.88
CA GLN A 31 -9.54 -16.02 36.83
C GLN A 31 -8.78 -15.34 35.69
N GLU A 32 -8.40 -16.12 34.68
CA GLU A 32 -8.11 -15.57 33.35
C GLU A 32 -9.45 -15.24 32.67
N PRO A 33 -9.63 -14.02 32.14
CA PRO A 33 -10.61 -13.80 31.09
C PRO A 33 -10.21 -14.71 29.92
N GLN A 34 -11.09 -15.63 29.49
CA GLN A 34 -10.89 -16.38 28.24
C GLN A 34 -10.98 -15.42 27.05
N PHE A 35 -9.94 -14.62 26.84
CA PHE A 35 -9.68 -13.96 25.58
C PHE A 35 -8.87 -14.92 24.72
N GLY A 36 -9.49 -15.45 23.66
CA GLY A 36 -8.73 -16.08 22.58
C GLY A 36 -9.00 -17.57 22.32
N ARG A 37 -10.20 -18.08 22.56
CA ARG A 37 -10.65 -19.24 21.77
C ARG A 37 -11.21 -18.70 20.46
N GLU A 38 -10.40 -18.70 19.39
CA GLU A 38 -10.92 -18.57 18.03
C GLU A 38 -11.96 -19.68 17.85
N ARG A 39 -13.25 -19.30 17.87
CA ARG A 39 -14.30 -20.22 17.49
C ARG A 39 -14.07 -20.58 16.03
N PRO A 40 -14.14 -21.87 15.64
CA PRO A 40 -14.12 -22.23 14.23
C PRO A 40 -15.18 -21.40 13.50
N LYS A 41 -14.77 -20.58 12.53
CA LYS A 41 -15.71 -19.79 11.72
C LYS A 41 -16.66 -20.77 11.02
N ASP A 42 -17.95 -20.47 11.02
CA ASP A 42 -18.91 -21.28 10.27
C ASP A 42 -18.50 -21.24 8.78
N PRO A 43 -18.49 -22.38 8.05
CA PRO A 43 -18.18 -22.39 6.61
C PRO A 43 -18.97 -21.36 5.79
N THR A 44 -20.17 -21.01 6.25
CA THR A 44 -21.03 -19.97 5.68
C THR A 44 -20.45 -18.58 5.88
N GLU A 45 -19.92 -18.28 7.06
CA GLU A 45 -19.26 -17.01 7.38
C GLU A 45 -17.98 -16.83 6.57
N GLU A 46 -17.15 -17.86 6.44
CA GLU A 46 -15.93 -17.83 5.62
C GLU A 46 -16.23 -17.59 4.14
N LYS A 47 -17.34 -18.17 3.63
CA LYS A 47 -17.76 -17.93 2.25
C LYS A 47 -18.22 -16.47 2.06
N MET A 48 -19.01 -15.93 2.99
CA MET A 48 -19.44 -14.53 2.92
C MET A 48 -18.26 -13.56 2.98
N GLU A 49 -17.27 -13.82 3.83
CA GLU A 49 -16.06 -13.01 3.94
C GLU A 49 -15.26 -13.01 2.64
N ARG A 50 -15.01 -14.19 2.06
CA ARG A 50 -14.34 -14.32 0.75
C ARG A 50 -15.10 -13.63 -0.38
N ASP A 51 -16.43 -13.76 -0.41
CA ASP A 51 -17.26 -13.12 -1.43
C ASP A 51 -17.21 -11.59 -1.30
N ARG A 52 -17.18 -11.07 -0.07
CA ARG A 52 -16.99 -9.62 0.20
C ARG A 52 -15.61 -9.13 -0.23
N GLU A 53 -14.54 -9.86 0.09
CA GLU A 53 -13.18 -9.51 -0.34
C GLU A 53 -13.06 -9.46 -1.86
N LYS A 54 -13.62 -10.46 -2.57
CA LYS A 54 -13.68 -10.47 -4.04
C LYS A 54 -14.42 -9.26 -4.59
N ALA A 55 -15.56 -8.90 -3.99
CA ALA A 55 -16.33 -7.73 -4.41
C ALA A 55 -15.52 -6.43 -4.25
N LEU A 56 -14.82 -6.26 -3.13
CA LEU A 56 -13.95 -5.10 -2.88
C LEU A 56 -12.77 -5.04 -3.86
N ASN A 57 -12.14 -6.18 -4.16
CA ASN A 57 -11.07 -6.26 -5.15
C ASN A 57 -11.54 -5.85 -6.54
N LYS A 58 -12.71 -6.34 -6.96
CA LYS A 58 -13.33 -5.98 -8.25
C LYS A 58 -13.65 -4.49 -8.30
N GLN A 59 -14.25 -3.94 -7.25
CA GLN A 59 -14.55 -2.51 -7.16
C GLN A 59 -13.28 -1.66 -7.27
N ARG A 60 -12.20 -2.04 -6.57
CA ARG A 60 -10.90 -1.36 -6.66
C ARG A 60 -10.37 -1.38 -8.10
N GLN A 61 -10.37 -2.54 -8.75
CA GLN A 61 -9.93 -2.67 -10.14
C GLN A 61 -10.74 -1.78 -11.10
N THR A 62 -12.07 -1.80 -11.00
CA THR A 62 -12.94 -0.96 -11.84
C THR A 62 -12.69 0.52 -11.58
N SER A 63 -12.49 0.93 -10.32
CA SER A 63 -12.19 2.33 -10.00
C SER A 63 -10.81 2.76 -10.54
N LEU A 64 -9.82 1.86 -10.50
CA LEU A 64 -8.50 2.11 -11.05
C LEU A 64 -8.56 2.30 -12.56
N GLN A 65 -9.27 1.42 -13.28
CA GLN A 65 -9.45 1.55 -14.74
C GLN A 65 -10.07 2.90 -15.11
N LYS A 66 -11.16 3.29 -14.44
CA LYS A 66 -11.82 4.57 -14.69
C LYS A 66 -10.89 5.77 -14.43
N ASP A 67 -10.15 5.74 -13.34
CA ASP A 67 -9.22 6.82 -13.00
C ASP A 67 -8.06 6.89 -14.01
N THR A 68 -7.53 5.75 -14.47
CA THR A 68 -6.47 5.73 -15.49
C THR A 68 -6.96 6.21 -16.85
N ASP A 69 -8.19 5.85 -17.24
CA ASP A 69 -8.79 6.35 -18.48
C ASP A 69 -8.96 7.87 -18.42
N ARG A 70 -9.41 8.38 -17.27
CA ARG A 70 -9.55 9.82 -17.04
C ARG A 70 -8.19 10.54 -17.03
N LEU A 71 -7.12 9.92 -16.51
CA LEU A 71 -5.76 10.46 -16.60
C LEU A 71 -5.31 10.60 -18.05
N VAL A 72 -5.52 9.57 -18.88
CA VAL A 72 -5.16 9.60 -20.29
C VAL A 72 -5.93 10.72 -21.02
N GLN A 73 -7.23 10.84 -20.75
CA GLN A 73 -8.04 11.91 -21.32
C GLN A 73 -7.52 13.30 -20.93
N LEU A 74 -7.33 13.56 -19.63
CA LEU A 74 -6.86 14.87 -19.15
C LEU A 74 -5.46 15.21 -19.68
N ALA A 75 -4.56 14.24 -19.75
CA ALA A 75 -3.23 14.43 -20.32
C ALA A 75 -3.29 14.77 -21.82
N THR A 76 -4.21 14.14 -22.55
CA THR A 76 -4.45 14.42 -23.98
C THR A 76 -5.00 15.83 -24.16
N GLU A 77 -6.01 16.22 -23.38
CA GLU A 77 -6.55 17.58 -23.37
C GLU A 77 -5.45 18.59 -23.03
N LEU A 78 -4.67 18.36 -21.97
CA LEU A 78 -3.59 19.25 -21.56
C LEU A 78 -2.58 19.45 -22.69
N LYS A 79 -2.18 18.36 -23.37
CA LYS A 79 -1.31 18.45 -24.54
C LYS A 79 -1.92 19.32 -25.63
N GLU A 80 -3.17 19.10 -25.99
CA GLU A 80 -3.83 19.91 -27.02
C GLU A 80 -3.91 21.39 -26.65
N TYR A 81 -4.18 21.71 -25.38
CA TYR A 81 -4.19 23.09 -24.91
C TYR A 81 -2.80 23.71 -25.02
N VAL A 82 -1.76 23.00 -24.59
CA VAL A 82 -0.37 23.47 -24.69
C VAL A 82 0.03 23.69 -26.15
N ASP A 83 -0.32 22.75 -27.05
CA ASP A 83 -0.03 22.85 -28.48
C ASP A 83 -0.76 24.05 -29.16
N LYS A 84 -1.90 24.47 -28.61
CA LYS A 84 -2.71 25.60 -29.12
C LYS A 84 -2.34 26.95 -28.47
N THR A 85 -1.70 26.94 -27.30
CA THR A 85 -1.23 28.16 -26.61
C THR A 85 0.16 28.57 -27.10
N ASN A 86 0.46 29.88 -27.09
CA ASN A 86 1.82 30.37 -27.36
C ASN A 86 2.56 30.66 -26.03
N GLU A 87 3.86 30.97 -26.09
CA GLU A 87 4.71 31.24 -24.91
C GLU A 87 4.16 32.33 -23.96
N HIS A 88 3.18 33.12 -24.38
CA HIS A 88 2.61 34.23 -23.62
C HIS A 88 1.14 34.01 -23.22
N THR A 89 0.55 32.84 -23.50
CA THR A 89 -0.88 32.55 -23.23
C THR A 89 -1.12 31.24 -22.49
N LEU A 90 -0.23 30.85 -21.57
CA LEU A 90 -0.54 29.74 -20.65
C LEU A 90 -1.72 30.15 -19.75
N SER A 91 -2.93 29.74 -20.15
CA SER A 91 -4.17 30.08 -19.46
C SER A 91 -4.19 29.46 -18.06
N LEU A 92 -4.83 30.14 -17.11
CA LEU A 92 -5.17 29.59 -15.79
C LEU A 92 -5.88 28.23 -15.88
N ASP A 93 -6.59 27.97 -16.98
CA ASP A 93 -7.28 26.70 -17.22
C ASP A 93 -6.30 25.54 -17.48
N VAL A 94 -5.14 25.81 -18.10
CA VAL A 94 -4.08 24.80 -18.32
C VAL A 94 -3.48 24.38 -16.98
N ILE A 95 -3.25 25.34 -16.09
CA ILE A 95 -2.72 25.10 -14.74
C ILE A 95 -3.71 24.25 -13.93
N LYS A 96 -5.00 24.62 -13.94
CA LYS A 96 -6.05 23.83 -13.26
C LYS A 96 -6.12 22.39 -13.77
N LYS A 97 -6.01 22.17 -15.08
CA LYS A 97 -5.98 20.82 -15.66
C LYS A 97 -4.76 20.03 -15.21
N ALA A 98 -3.58 20.66 -15.13
CA ALA A 98 -2.38 20.02 -14.59
C ALA A 98 -2.56 19.61 -13.12
N ASP A 99 -3.16 20.47 -12.29
CA ASP A 99 -3.47 20.16 -10.89
C ASP A 99 -4.45 18.99 -10.75
N GLU A 100 -5.46 18.91 -11.62
CA GLU A 100 -6.40 17.79 -11.66
C GLU A 100 -5.70 16.47 -12.01
N ILE A 101 -4.79 16.49 -12.99
CA ILE A 101 -3.96 15.33 -13.35
C ILE A 101 -3.11 14.89 -12.15
N GLU A 102 -2.46 15.82 -11.43
CA GLU A 102 -1.64 15.50 -10.26
C GLU A 102 -2.47 14.81 -9.17
N LYS A 103 -3.63 15.39 -8.82
CA LYS A 103 -4.52 14.83 -7.80
C LYS A 103 -5.01 13.44 -8.19
N LEU A 104 -5.40 13.25 -9.44
CA LEU A 104 -5.87 11.96 -9.93
C LEU A 104 -4.73 10.93 -9.96
N ALA A 105 -3.52 11.31 -10.37
CA ALA A 105 -2.35 10.44 -10.37
C ALA A 105 -1.98 9.98 -8.95
N ARG A 106 -2.07 10.88 -7.97
CA ARG A 106 -1.88 10.54 -6.55
C ARG A 106 -2.96 9.57 -6.05
N SER A 107 -4.22 9.79 -6.41
CA SER A 107 -5.35 8.90 -6.08
C SER A 107 -5.13 7.49 -6.64
N VAL A 108 -4.78 7.37 -7.93
CA VAL A 108 -4.48 6.09 -8.58
C VAL A 108 -3.35 5.36 -7.85
N LYS A 109 -2.24 6.06 -7.58
CA LYS A 109 -1.11 5.49 -6.85
C LYS A 109 -1.51 5.00 -5.45
N GLY A 110 -2.37 5.74 -4.73
CA GLY A 110 -2.91 5.31 -3.43
C GLY A 110 -3.68 4.00 -3.55
N LYS A 111 -4.67 3.99 -4.45
CA LYS A 111 -5.51 2.80 -4.72
C LYS A 111 -4.70 1.57 -5.15
N MET A 112 -3.63 1.75 -5.92
CA MET A 112 -2.73 0.66 -6.33
C MET A 112 -1.91 0.08 -5.17
N LYS A 113 -1.52 0.91 -4.19
CA LYS A 113 -0.77 0.42 -3.03
C LYS A 113 -1.66 -0.29 -2.00
N GLY A 114 -2.99 -0.20 -2.14
CA GLY A 114 -3.94 -0.80 -1.22
C GLY A 114 -4.04 -0.08 0.13
N TYR A 115 -3.58 1.18 0.22
CA TYR A 115 -3.75 2.07 1.38
C TYR A 115 -4.80 3.14 1.09
#